data_AF-A0A2T1BYG6-F1
#
_entry.id   AF-A0A2T1BYG6-F1
#
_cell.length_a   1.000
_cell.length_b   1.000
_cell.length_c   1.000
_cell.angle_alpha   90.00
_cell.angle_beta   90.00
_cell.angle_gamma   90.00
#
_symmetry.space_group_name_H-M   'P 1'
#
loop_
_entity.id
_entity.type
_entity.pdbx_description
1 polymer ?
#
loop_
_entity_poly.entity_id
_entity_poly.type
_entity_poly.pdbx_seq_one_letter_code
_entity_poly.pdbx_strand_id
1 'polypeptide(L)' 'MGKKDSPKYELVRGHVPKSLARRFKLYCLEEEIDYSEGLEQILTFFFSDREGQEGSLAPSQQNPP' A
#
# COMPACT_ATOMS: atom_id res chain seq x y z
N MET A 1 -11.13 -3.12 -20.49
CA MET A 1 -11.46 -3.13 -19.04
C MET A 1 -10.21 -2.70 -18.28
N GLY A 2 -10.20 -1.50 -17.69
CA GLY A 2 -9.07 -1.02 -16.90
C GLY A 2 -9.23 -1.38 -15.41
N LYS A 3 -8.17 -1.18 -14.61
CA LYS A 3 -8.18 -1.37 -13.13
C LYS A 3 -9.38 -0.68 -12.44
N LYS A 4 -9.95 0.37 -13.06
CA LYS A 4 -11.12 1.13 -12.62
C LYS A 4 -12.43 0.33 -12.50
N ASP A 5 -12.64 -0.69 -13.32
CA ASP A 5 -13.91 -1.42 -13.40
C ASP A 5 -13.83 -2.82 -12.76
N SER A 6 -12.68 -3.15 -12.16
CA SER A 6 -12.46 -4.45 -11.54
C SER A 6 -12.82 -4.40 -10.05
N PRO A 7 -13.61 -5.35 -9.53
CA PRO A 7 -13.97 -5.40 -8.11
C PRO A 7 -12.78 -5.72 -7.19
N LYS A 8 -11.60 -5.98 -7.76
CA LYS A 8 -10.38 -6.29 -7.02
C LYS A 8 -9.54 -5.05 -6.68
N TYR A 9 -9.89 -3.87 -7.18
CA TYR A 9 -9.11 -2.64 -6.98
C TYR A 9 -9.98 -1.55 -6.33
N GLU A 10 -9.37 -0.80 -5.42
CA GLU A 10 -9.98 0.36 -4.77
C GLU A 10 -9.14 1.62 -5.02
N LEU A 11 -9.80 2.78 -5.14
CA LEU A 11 -9.13 4.06 -5.38
C LEU A 11 -8.68 4.72 -4.08
N VAL A 12 -7.36 4.84 -3.89
CA VAL A 12 -6.77 5.55 -2.75
C VAL A 12 -6.52 7.02 -3.10
N ARG A 13 -6.93 7.97 -2.24
CA ARG A 13 -6.73 9.42 -2.42
C ARG A 13 -6.19 10.07 -1.15
N GLY A 14 -5.26 11.02 -1.29
CA GLY A 14 -4.71 11.78 -0.17
C GLY A 14 -3.83 12.95 -0.60
N HIS A 15 -3.59 13.89 0.33
CA HIS A 15 -2.62 14.97 0.13
C HIS A 15 -1.27 14.57 0.73
N VAL A 16 -0.19 14.80 -0.02
CA VAL A 16 1.19 14.57 0.43
C VAL A 16 2.05 15.79 0.15
N PRO A 17 3.19 15.97 0.82
CA PRO A 17 4.14 17.03 0.49
C PRO A 17 4.54 17.00 -0.98
N LYS A 18 4.64 18.17 -1.63
CA LYS A 18 4.98 18.28 -3.07
C LYS A 18 6.30 17.58 -3.41
N SER A 19 7.28 17.65 -2.51
CA SER A 19 8.57 16.97 -2.66
C SER A 19 8.42 15.45 -2.71
N LEU A 20 7.55 14.88 -1.87
CA LEU A 20 7.27 13.45 -1.84
C LEU A 20 6.52 13.01 -3.10
N ALA A 21 5.48 13.75 -3.51
CA ALA A 21 4.79 13.49 -4.77
C ALA A 21 5.73 13.52 -5.97
N ARG A 22 6.69 14.46 -6.01
CA ARG A 22 7.69 14.53 -7.08
C ARG A 22 8.59 13.31 -7.09
N ARG A 23 9.11 12.88 -5.93
CA ARG A 23 9.94 11.67 -5.83
C ARG A 23 9.19 10.44 -6.30
N PHE A 24 7.94 10.27 -5.88
CA PHE A 24 7.09 9.17 -6.33
C PHE A 24 6.93 9.14 -7.86
N LYS A 25 6.64 10.29 -8.47
CA LYS A 25 6.50 10.38 -9.93
C LYS A 25 7.79 10.07 -10.68
N LEU A 26 8.95 10.48 -10.14
CA LEU A 26 10.24 10.15 -10.72
C LEU A 26 10.52 8.66 -10.63
N TYR A 27 10.26 8.04 -9.49
CA TYR A 27 10.36 6.59 -9.33
C TYR A 27 9.51 5.84 -10.36
N CYS A 28 8.23 6.20 -10.53
CA CYS A 28 7.40 5.55 -11.55
C CYS A 28 7.91 5.77 -12.98
N LEU A 29 8.53 6.92 -13.26
CA LEU A 29 9.13 7.20 -14.56
C LEU A 29 10.40 6.37 -14.79
N GLU A 30 11.26 6.26 -13.77
CA GLU A 30 12.53 5.51 -13.82
C GLU A 30 12.28 4.01 -14.00
N GLU A 31 11.24 3.47 -13.38
CA GLU A 31 10.85 2.06 -13.48
C GLU A 31 9.88 1.76 -14.65
N GLU A 32 9.51 2.77 -15.45
CA GLU A 32 8.56 2.65 -16.57
C GLU A 32 7.17 2.07 -16.19
N ILE A 33 6.70 2.35 -14.97
CA ILE A 33 5.41 1.86 -14.43
C ILE A 33 4.34 2.95 -14.28
N ASP A 34 3.07 2.54 -14.26
CA ASP A 34 1.96 3.45 -13.97
C ASP A 34 1.89 3.80 -12.47
N TYR A 35 1.21 4.90 -12.12
CA TYR A 35 1.10 5.34 -10.72
C TYR A 35 0.33 4.37 -9.82
N SER A 36 -0.56 3.55 -10.38
CA SER A 36 -1.28 2.54 -9.60
C SER A 36 -0.34 1.41 -9.22
N GLU A 37 0.50 0.97 -10.16
CA GLU A 37 1.52 -0.06 -9.93
C GLU A 37 2.63 0.44 -8.98
N GLY A 38 3.12 1.67 -9.17
CA GLY A 38 4.09 2.24 -8.23
C GLY A 38 3.53 2.40 -6.83
N LEU A 39 2.23 2.74 -6.69
CA LEU A 39 1.57 2.80 -5.39
C LEU A 39 1.43 1.40 -4.77
N GLU A 40 1.07 0.40 -5.57
CA GLU A 40 0.96 -0.99 -5.14
C GLU A 40 2.28 -1.54 -4.61
N GLN A 41 3.41 -1.29 -5.30
CA GLN A 41 4.73 -1.72 -4.84
C GLN A 41 5.11 -1.09 -3.50
N ILE A 42 4.90 0.23 -3.34
CA ILE A 42 5.24 0.95 -2.09
C ILE A 42 4.37 0.47 -0.93
N LEU A 43 3.06 0.30 -1.15
CA LEU A 43 2.15 -0.19 -0.11
C LEU A 43 2.47 -1.63 0.27
N THR A 44 2.74 -2.50 -0.71
CA THR A 44 3.15 -3.89 -0.47
C THR A 44 4.42 -3.93 0.36
N PHE A 45 5.46 -3.21 -0.06
CA PHE A 45 6.71 -3.09 0.69
C PHE A 45 6.47 -2.62 2.14
N PHE A 46 5.69 -1.56 2.32
CA PHE A 46 5.40 -1.00 3.64
C PHE A 46 4.66 -1.98 4.56
N PHE A 47 3.73 -2.78 4.04
CA PHE A 47 2.99 -3.74 4.85
C PHE A 47 3.73 -5.07 5.04
N SER A 48 4.49 -5.54 4.04
CA SER A 48 5.34 -6.73 4.17
C SER A 48 6.40 -6.56 5.26
N ASP A 49 6.96 -5.36 5.42
CA ASP A 49 7.90 -5.05 6.51
C ASP A 49 7.22 -5.04 7.90
N ARG A 50 5.88 -4.87 7.94
CA ARG A 50 5.10 -4.69 9.17
C ARG A 50 4.31 -5.91 9.60
N GLU A 51 3.97 -6.82 8.70
CA GLU A 51 3.36 -8.11 9.04
C GLU A 51 4.29 -8.95 9.94
N GLY A 52 5.60 -8.68 9.95
CA GLY A 52 6.54 -9.20 10.95
C GLY A 52 6.37 -8.66 12.38
N GLN A 53 5.54 -7.62 12.59
CA GLN A 53 5.29 -6.98 13.89
C GLN A 53 3.84 -7.11 14.39
N GLU A 54 2.85 -7.38 13.53
CA GLU A 54 1.43 -7.53 13.92
C GLU A 54 1.04 -8.93 14.46
N GLY A 55 2.00 -9.84 14.63
CA GLY A 55 1.78 -11.10 15.35
C GLY A 55 1.66 -10.97 16.88
N SER A 56 1.88 -9.78 17.46
CA SER A 56 1.95 -9.58 18.93
C SER A 56 0.74 -8.90 19.56
N LEU A 57 -0.33 -8.63 18.80
CA LEU A 57 -1.58 -8.04 19.31
C LEU A 57 -2.81 -8.86 18.90
N ALA A 58 -2.74 -10.19 19.02
CA ALA A 58 -3.95 -10.97 19.18
C ALA A 58 -4.44 -10.81 20.64
N PRO A 59 -5.64 -10.25 20.90
CA PRO A 59 -6.21 -10.30 22.23
C PRO A 59 -6.47 -11.77 22.59
N SER A 60 -5.86 -12.21 23.69
CA SER A 60 -6.04 -13.51 24.30
C SER A 60 -7.53 -13.83 24.44
N GLN A 61 -8.08 -14.65 23.54
CA GLN A 61 -9.26 -15.42 23.89
C GLN A 61 -8.85 -16.43 24.95
N GLN A 62 -9.02 -16.05 26.21
CA GLN A 62 -9.04 -16.98 27.33
C GLN A 62 -9.90 -16.39 28.44
N ASN A 63 -11.09 -16.94 28.61
CA ASN A 63 -11.39 -17.65 29.85
C ASN A 63 -12.50 -18.68 29.63
N PRO A 64 -12.24 -19.98 29.86
CA PRO A 64 -13.23 -20.96 30.33
C PRO A 64 -13.30 -20.94 31.87
N PRO A 65 -14.12 -21.76 32.55
CA PRO A 65 -15.33 -22.47 32.11
C PRO A 65 -16.64 -21.78 32.52
#